data_AF-A0A6L7YY68-F1
#
_entry.id   AF-A0A6L7YY68-F1
#
_cell.length_a   1.000
_cell.length_b   1.000
_cell.length_c   1.000
_cell.angle_alpha   90.00
_cell.angle_beta   90.00
_cell.angle_gamma   90.00
#
_symmetry.space_group_name_H-M   'P 1'
#
loop_
_entity.id
_entity.type
_entity.pdbx_description
1 polymer ?
#
loop_
_entity_poly.entity_id
_entity_poly.type
_entity_poly.pdbx_seq_one_letter_code
_entity_poly.pdbx_strand_id
1 'polypeptide(L)'
;MELAPPDRYAHPLSARYVSGDMERIFAPAFRFGTWRRLWLALAEAQRDLGLDIPDDAITQMRDHLDDIDLEAAARYERRFRHDVMAHIHLFGDVAPAARGILHLGATSAFVGDNTDLIQHREALTLVRGRTVGAIRALARFAREHRARPTLAYTHFQPAQPTTVG
;
A
#
# COMPACT_ATOMS: atom_id res chain seq x y z
N MET A 1 13.05 1.24 12.44
CA MET A 1 12.24 0.01 12.39
C MET A 1 12.41 -0.66 13.73
N GLU A 2 11.42 -0.52 14.61
CA GLU A 2 11.48 -1.14 15.93
C GLU A 2 11.33 -2.65 15.72
N LEU A 3 12.34 -3.42 16.12
CA LEU A 3 12.27 -4.88 16.04
C LEU A 3 11.14 -5.35 16.96
N ALA A 4 10.31 -6.28 16.47
CA ALA A 4 9.28 -6.89 17.31
C ALA A 4 9.93 -7.47 18.59
N PRO A 5 9.20 -7.46 19.73
CA PRO A 5 9.69 -8.06 20.96
C PRO A 5 10.20 -9.48 20.72
N PRO A 6 11.34 -9.90 21.29
CA PRO A 6 11.97 -11.18 20.99
C PRO A 6 11.13 -12.39 21.44
N ASP A 7 10.14 -12.17 22.31
CA ASP A 7 9.18 -13.15 22.80
C ASP A 7 7.91 -13.26 21.91
N ARG A 8 7.83 -12.50 20.81
CA ARG A 8 6.69 -12.52 19.88
C ARG A 8 7.11 -12.90 18.47
N TYR A 9 6.20 -13.55 17.75
CA TYR A 9 6.40 -13.86 16.35
C TYR A 9 6.57 -12.57 15.53
N ALA A 10 7.66 -12.53 14.75
CA ALA A 10 7.90 -11.50 13.75
C ALA A 10 7.90 -12.18 12.37
N HIS A 11 7.11 -11.66 11.43
CA HIS A 11 7.09 -12.22 10.09
C HIS A 11 8.43 -11.92 9.39
N PRO A 12 9.18 -12.93 8.90
CA PRO A 12 10.52 -12.72 8.35
C PRO A 12 10.52 -11.85 7.08
N LEU A 13 9.39 -11.80 6.34
CA LEU A 13 9.22 -10.85 5.26
C LEU A 13 9.41 -9.40 5.74
N SER A 14 8.64 -8.94 6.74
CA SER A 14 8.77 -7.57 7.25
C SER A 14 10.05 -7.36 8.05
N ALA A 15 10.52 -8.36 8.80
CA ALA A 15 11.68 -8.20 9.66
C ALA A 15 13.04 -8.23 8.93
N ARG A 16 13.12 -8.81 7.72
CA ARG A 16 14.42 -9.08 7.06
C ARG A 16 14.44 -8.92 5.54
N TYR A 17 13.41 -9.39 4.83
CA TYR A 17 13.51 -9.61 3.39
C TYR A 17 12.88 -8.50 2.53
N VAL A 18 11.81 -7.88 3.02
CA VAL A 18 11.10 -6.85 2.28
C VAL A 18 11.92 -5.56 2.27
N SER A 19 11.96 -4.89 1.13
CA SER A 19 12.50 -3.54 1.04
C SER A 19 11.60 -2.53 1.75
N GLY A 20 12.17 -1.47 2.32
CA GLY A 20 11.40 -0.39 2.97
C GLY A 20 10.29 0.23 2.09
N ASP A 21 10.51 0.37 0.77
CA ASP A 21 9.48 0.90 -0.15
C ASP A 21 8.22 0.03 -0.19
N MET A 22 8.41 -1.29 -0.22
CA MET A 22 7.30 -2.25 -0.27
C MET A 22 6.63 -2.37 1.11
N GLU A 23 7.43 -2.33 2.18
CA GLU A 23 6.91 -2.28 3.56
C GLU A 23 6.00 -1.06 3.77
N ARG A 24 6.44 0.12 3.31
CA ARG A 24 5.67 1.37 3.42
C ARG A 24 4.29 1.26 2.75
N ILE A 25 4.18 0.60 1.59
CA ILE A 25 2.90 0.43 0.88
C ILE A 25 1.88 -0.35 1.73
N PHE A 26 2.34 -1.38 2.45
CA PHE A 26 1.47 -2.23 3.27
C PHE A 26 1.43 -1.82 4.75
N ALA A 27 2.07 -0.71 5.11
CA ALA A 27 2.06 -0.20 6.47
C ALA A 27 0.67 0.37 6.85
N PRO A 28 0.26 0.31 8.12
CA PRO A 28 -0.99 0.90 8.60
C PRO A 28 -1.13 2.39 8.25
N ALA A 29 -0.02 3.16 8.32
CA ALA A 29 -0.01 4.56 7.97
C ALA A 29 -0.42 4.80 6.51
N PHE A 30 0.07 3.99 5.58
CA PHE A 30 -0.33 4.08 4.17
C PHE A 30 -1.80 3.72 3.98
N ARG A 31 -2.26 2.62 4.59
CA ARG A 31 -3.66 2.16 4.51
C ARG A 31 -4.62 3.24 4.99
N PHE A 32 -4.46 3.69 6.23
CA PHE A 32 -5.40 4.62 6.85
C PHE A 32 -5.28 6.04 6.32
N GLY A 33 -4.08 6.46 5.88
CA GLY A 33 -3.94 7.72 5.16
C GLY A 33 -4.65 7.65 3.80
N THR A 34 -4.61 6.50 3.13
CA THR A 34 -5.37 6.29 1.89
C THR A 34 -6.88 6.33 2.14
N TRP A 35 -7.37 5.79 3.27
CA TRP A 35 -8.78 5.92 3.66
C TRP A 35 -9.21 7.38 3.79
N ARG A 36 -8.41 8.21 4.48
CA ARG A 36 -8.67 9.65 4.61
C ARG A 36 -8.67 10.37 3.26
N ARG A 37 -7.74 10.04 2.38
CA ARG A 37 -7.71 10.56 0.99
C ARG A 37 -8.94 10.15 0.18
N LEU A 38 -9.41 8.91 0.33
CA LEU A 38 -10.63 8.43 -0.33
C LEU A 38 -11.88 9.14 0.20
N TRP A 39 -11.98 9.36 1.52
CA TRP A 39 -13.07 10.16 2.09
C TRP A 39 -13.02 11.61 1.64
N LEU A 40 -11.84 12.22 1.56
CA LEU A 40 -11.68 13.56 1.00
C LEU A 40 -12.16 13.60 -0.46
N ALA A 41 -11.71 12.67 -1.29
CA ALA A 41 -12.14 12.59 -2.69
C ALA A 41 -13.66 12.35 -2.82
N LEU A 42 -14.25 11.55 -1.93
CA LEU A 42 -15.71 11.35 -1.88
C LEU A 42 -16.44 12.65 -1.56
N ALA A 43 -16.00 13.37 -0.52
CA ALA A 43 -16.61 14.63 -0.12
C ALA A 43 -16.45 15.71 -1.21
N GLU A 44 -15.28 15.84 -1.81
CA GLU A 44 -15.04 16.76 -2.94
C GLU A 44 -15.97 16.44 -4.12
N ALA A 45 -16.06 15.17 -4.53
CA ALA A 45 -16.94 14.76 -5.63
C ALA A 45 -18.43 14.97 -5.31
N GLN A 46 -18.86 14.68 -4.09
CA GLN A 46 -20.25 14.91 -3.66
C GLN A 46 -20.62 16.39 -3.64
N ARG A 47 -19.68 17.26 -3.23
CA ARG A 47 -19.86 18.71 -3.29
C ARG A 47 -19.97 19.20 -4.73
N ASP A 48 -19.10 18.72 -5.62
CA ASP A 48 -19.16 19.04 -7.06
C ASP A 48 -20.48 18.60 -7.71
N LEU A 49 -21.12 17.56 -7.17
CA LEU A 49 -22.45 17.08 -7.56
C LEU A 49 -23.61 17.81 -6.86
N GLY A 50 -23.34 18.80 -6.01
CA GLY A 50 -24.33 19.69 -5.40
C GLY A 50 -24.81 19.32 -4.00
N LEU A 51 -24.14 18.40 -3.29
CA LEU A 51 -24.40 18.21 -1.85
C LEU A 51 -23.82 19.38 -1.04
N ASP A 52 -24.55 19.78 0.00
CA ASP A 52 -24.13 20.84 0.92
C ASP A 52 -23.00 20.35 1.84
N ILE A 53 -21.77 20.55 1.39
CA ILE A 53 -20.54 20.18 2.11
C ILE A 53 -19.71 21.45 2.34
N PRO A 54 -19.56 21.91 3.59
CA PRO A 54 -18.84 23.14 3.90
C PRO A 54 -17.37 23.12 3.46
N ASP A 55 -16.85 24.26 2.99
CA ASP A 55 -15.44 24.41 2.63
C ASP A 55 -14.49 24.13 3.81
N ASP A 56 -14.91 24.49 5.02
CA ASP A 56 -14.16 24.21 6.25
C ASP A 56 -14.02 22.70 6.51
N ALA A 57 -15.04 21.90 6.20
CA ALA A 57 -14.97 20.44 6.31
C ALA A 57 -13.88 19.86 5.37
N ILE A 58 -13.88 20.29 4.11
CA ILE A 58 -12.88 19.87 3.11
C ILE A 58 -11.47 20.29 3.52
N THR A 59 -11.33 21.51 4.05
CA THR A 59 -10.04 22.04 4.52
C THR A 59 -9.49 21.23 5.68
N GLN A 60 -10.29 21.03 6.74
CA GLN A 60 -9.89 20.22 7.89
C GLN A 60 -9.53 18.77 7.51
N MET A 61 -10.29 18.17 6.59
CA MET A 61 -9.98 16.82 6.09
C MET A 61 -8.61 16.79 5.39
N ARG A 62 -8.31 17.78 4.55
CA ARG A 62 -7.06 17.85 3.79
C ARG A 62 -5.84 18.07 4.68
N ASP A 63 -5.97 18.88 5.72
CA ASP A 63 -4.86 19.22 6.63
C ASP A 63 -4.45 18.04 7.51
N HIS A 64 -5.35 17.09 7.73
CA HIS A 64 -5.14 15.95 8.63
C HIS A 64 -5.09 14.59 7.92
N LEU A 65 -4.66 14.50 6.65
CA LEU A 65 -4.68 13.23 5.92
C LEU A 65 -3.72 12.16 6.49
N ASP A 66 -2.60 12.58 7.09
CA ASP A 66 -1.53 11.69 7.56
C ASP A 66 -1.36 11.67 9.10
N ASP A 67 -2.24 12.39 9.82
CA ASP A 67 -2.23 12.47 11.30
C ASP A 67 -2.95 11.28 11.95
N ILE A 68 -2.31 10.11 11.94
CA ILE A 68 -2.95 8.84 12.30
C ILE A 68 -2.51 8.35 13.68
N ASP A 69 -3.35 8.60 14.69
CA ASP A 69 -3.19 8.00 16.02
C ASP A 69 -3.76 6.56 16.04
N LEU A 70 -2.87 5.58 15.85
CA LEU A 70 -3.20 4.15 15.86
C LEU A 70 -3.66 3.65 17.23
N GLU A 71 -3.23 4.29 18.33
CA GLU A 71 -3.69 3.91 19.66
C GLU A 71 -5.13 4.36 19.89
N ALA A 72 -5.48 5.56 19.44
CA ALA A 72 -6.85 6.06 19.44
C ALA A 72 -7.76 5.23 18.52
N ALA A 73 -7.28 4.88 17.32
CA ALA A 73 -7.98 3.96 16.42
C ALA A 73 -8.33 2.65 17.14
N ALA A 74 -7.35 2.03 17.81
CA ALA A 74 -7.56 0.79 18.55
C ALA A 74 -8.54 0.94 19.74
N ARG A 75 -8.58 2.10 20.41
CA ARG A 75 -9.59 2.39 21.45
C ARG A 75 -10.99 2.44 20.85
N TYR A 76 -11.17 3.15 19.73
CA TYR A 76 -12.46 3.21 19.05
C TYR A 76 -12.88 1.84 18.49
N GLU A 77 -11.95 1.09 17.91
CA GLU A 77 -12.24 -0.22 17.35
C GLU A 77 -12.70 -1.20 18.44
N ARG A 78 -12.06 -1.19 19.62
CA ARG A 78 -12.55 -1.98 20.77
C ARG A 78 -13.98 -1.63 21.18
N ARG A 79 -14.35 -0.34 21.08
CA ARG A 79 -15.70 0.14 21.41
C ARG A 79 -16.72 -0.27 20.36
N PHE A 80 -16.43 -0.05 19.08
CA PHE A 80 -17.38 -0.24 17.99
C PHE A 80 -17.38 -1.65 17.41
N ARG A 81 -16.31 -2.42 17.66
CA ARG A 81 -16.01 -3.72 17.02
C ARG A 81 -16.02 -3.64 15.49
N HIS A 82 -15.62 -2.48 14.97
CA HIS A 82 -15.57 -2.19 13.54
C HIS A 82 -14.51 -1.11 13.27
N ASP A 83 -13.50 -1.48 12.48
CA ASP A 83 -12.35 -0.67 12.10
C ASP A 83 -12.73 0.59 11.30
N VAL A 84 -13.53 0.47 10.25
CA VAL A 84 -13.99 1.63 9.44
C VAL A 84 -14.71 2.65 10.32
N MET A 85 -15.65 2.20 11.16
CA MET A 85 -16.33 3.09 12.09
C MET A 85 -15.36 3.74 13.07
N ALA A 86 -14.38 3.00 13.57
CA ALA A 86 -13.35 3.55 14.44
C ALA A 86 -12.55 4.67 13.76
N HIS A 87 -12.15 4.47 12.51
CA HIS A 87 -11.41 5.47 11.74
C HIS A 87 -12.25 6.67 11.30
N ILE A 88 -13.57 6.51 11.08
CA ILE A 88 -14.50 7.62 10.87
C ILE A 88 -14.53 8.53 12.10
N HIS A 89 -14.70 7.94 13.29
CA HIS A 89 -14.72 8.71 14.55
C HIS A 89 -13.38 9.38 14.82
N LEU A 90 -12.27 8.65 14.66
CA LEU A 90 -10.93 9.19 14.80
C LEU A 90 -10.68 10.39 13.87
N PHE A 91 -11.10 10.29 12.61
CA PHE A 91 -10.90 11.39 11.67
C PHE A 91 -11.81 12.58 11.98
N GLY A 92 -13.04 12.32 12.43
CA GLY A 92 -13.96 13.36 12.89
C GLY A 92 -13.52 14.07 14.19
N ASP A 93 -12.55 13.53 14.95
CA ASP A 93 -11.97 14.22 16.11
C ASP A 93 -11.02 15.34 15.69
N VAL A 94 -10.29 15.17 14.59
CA VAL A 94 -9.37 16.17 14.04
C VAL A 94 -9.99 17.03 12.94
N ALA A 95 -11.09 16.56 12.33
CA ALA A 95 -11.89 17.32 11.36
C ALA A 95 -13.36 17.45 11.83
N PRO A 96 -13.64 18.19 12.91
CA PRO A 96 -14.97 18.31 13.50
C PRO A 96 -16.04 18.83 12.52
N ALA A 97 -15.69 19.74 11.60
CA ALA A 97 -16.63 20.25 10.59
C ALA A 97 -17.04 19.17 9.57
N ALA A 98 -16.20 18.15 9.36
CA ALA A 98 -16.47 17.04 8.46
C ALA A 98 -17.24 15.88 9.11
N ARG A 99 -17.35 15.84 10.45
CA ARG A 99 -17.87 14.66 11.18
C ARG A 99 -19.23 14.16 10.68
N GLY A 100 -20.12 15.07 10.27
CA GLY A 100 -21.45 14.72 9.76
C GLY A 100 -21.48 14.20 8.31
N ILE A 101 -20.42 14.44 7.53
CA ILE A 101 -20.33 14.08 6.10
C ILE A 101 -19.31 12.98 5.82
N LEU A 102 -18.51 12.59 6.82
CA LEU A 102 -17.56 11.48 6.66
C LEU A 102 -18.30 10.20 6.28
N HIS A 103 -17.85 9.58 5.19
CA HIS A 103 -18.40 8.32 4.67
C HIS A 103 -19.86 8.41 4.18
N LEU A 104 -20.38 9.61 3.91
CA LEU A 104 -21.75 9.83 3.48
C LEU A 104 -22.12 8.98 2.25
N GLY A 105 -23.10 8.09 2.40
CA GLY A 105 -23.61 7.23 1.32
C GLY A 105 -22.69 6.08 0.89
N ALA A 106 -21.54 5.91 1.53
CA ALA A 106 -20.59 4.84 1.23
C ALA A 106 -20.77 3.64 2.18
N THR A 107 -20.15 2.51 1.81
CA THR A 107 -20.01 1.32 2.65
C THR A 107 -18.54 1.05 2.94
N SER A 108 -18.21 0.17 3.89
CA SER A 108 -16.83 -0.17 4.27
C SER A 108 -15.93 -0.53 3.07
N ALA A 109 -16.49 -1.22 2.07
CA ALA A 109 -15.77 -1.59 0.84
C ALA A 109 -15.29 -0.38 0.03
N PHE A 110 -15.94 0.79 0.15
CA PHE A 110 -15.47 2.01 -0.51
C PHE A 110 -14.04 2.38 -0.08
N VAL A 111 -13.71 2.26 1.21
CA VAL A 111 -12.35 2.56 1.69
C VAL A 111 -11.47 1.32 1.72
N GLY A 112 -12.01 0.15 2.09
CA GLY A 112 -11.27 -1.11 2.13
C GLY A 112 -10.74 -1.51 0.76
N ASP A 113 -11.64 -1.85 -0.16
CA ASP A 113 -11.30 -2.44 -1.44
C ASP A 113 -10.55 -1.45 -2.36
N ASN A 114 -10.96 -0.17 -2.40
CA ASN A 114 -10.22 0.82 -3.20
C ASN A 114 -8.81 1.05 -2.66
N THR A 115 -8.60 0.97 -1.34
CA THR A 115 -7.24 1.06 -0.79
C THR A 115 -6.42 -0.16 -1.14
N ASP A 116 -7.01 -1.36 -1.09
CA ASP A 116 -6.33 -2.60 -1.49
C ASP A 116 -5.92 -2.53 -2.97
N LEU A 117 -6.79 -2.03 -3.85
CA LEU A 117 -6.47 -1.79 -5.26
C LEU A 117 -5.30 -0.81 -5.45
N ILE A 118 -5.28 0.28 -4.68
CA ILE A 118 -4.17 1.26 -4.70
C ILE A 118 -2.88 0.59 -4.21
N GLN A 119 -2.91 -0.12 -3.08
CA GLN A 119 -1.76 -0.83 -2.53
C GLN A 119 -1.20 -1.85 -3.55
N HIS A 120 -2.07 -2.62 -4.20
CA HIS A 120 -1.66 -3.57 -5.23
C HIS A 120 -1.04 -2.88 -6.45
N ARG A 121 -1.61 -1.77 -6.92
CA ARG A 121 -1.03 -0.99 -8.03
C ARG A 121 0.36 -0.47 -7.70
N GLU A 122 0.55 0.12 -6.52
CA GLU A 122 1.84 0.63 -6.07
C GLU A 122 2.87 -0.50 -5.94
N ALA A 123 2.47 -1.63 -5.35
CA ALA A 123 3.33 -2.81 -5.21
C ALA A 123 3.74 -3.38 -6.57
N LEU A 124 2.80 -3.52 -7.52
CA LEU A 124 3.09 -3.99 -8.88
C LEU A 124 4.01 -3.04 -9.64
N THR A 125 3.90 -1.73 -9.40
CA THR A 125 4.80 -0.72 -9.99
C THR A 125 6.24 -0.93 -9.51
N LEU A 126 6.45 -1.21 -8.21
CA LEU A 126 7.77 -1.55 -7.67
C LEU A 126 8.31 -2.87 -8.25
N VAL A 127 7.49 -3.92 -8.28
CA VAL A 127 7.89 -5.23 -8.81
C VAL A 127 8.28 -5.11 -10.28
N ARG A 128 7.47 -4.41 -11.10
CA ARG A 128 7.78 -4.17 -12.52
C ARG A 128 9.15 -3.52 -12.71
N GLY A 129 9.47 -2.49 -11.92
CA GLY A 129 10.78 -1.82 -11.99
C GLY A 129 11.94 -2.79 -11.73
N ARG A 130 11.81 -3.65 -10.71
CA ARG A 130 12.82 -4.65 -10.34
C ARG A 130 12.95 -5.75 -11.39
N THR A 131 11.83 -6.23 -11.92
CA THR A 131 11.80 -7.24 -12.99
C THR A 131 12.52 -6.72 -14.25
N VAL A 132 12.25 -5.48 -14.66
CA VAL A 132 12.95 -4.85 -15.78
C VAL A 132 14.46 -4.72 -15.49
N GLY A 133 14.83 -4.39 -14.24
CA GLY A 133 16.23 -4.37 -13.80
C GLY A 133 16.93 -5.72 -13.96
N ALA A 134 16.29 -6.80 -13.49
CA ALA A 134 16.82 -8.16 -13.61
C ALA A 134 16.96 -8.60 -15.07
N ILE A 135 15.95 -8.34 -15.91
CA ILE A 135 16.00 -8.61 -17.36
C ILE A 135 17.16 -7.87 -18.00
N ARG A 136 17.39 -6.59 -17.67
CA ARG A 136 18.51 -5.81 -18.22
C ARG A 136 19.86 -6.37 -17.80
N ALA A 137 20.01 -6.82 -16.56
CA ALA A 137 21.24 -7.44 -16.07
C ALA A 137 21.54 -8.75 -16.81
N LEU A 138 20.54 -9.63 -16.92
CA LEU A 138 20.66 -10.90 -17.65
C LEU A 138 20.90 -10.68 -19.15
N ALA A 139 20.21 -9.72 -19.77
CA ALA A 139 20.42 -9.39 -21.18
C ALA A 139 21.83 -8.85 -21.45
N ARG A 140 22.42 -8.11 -20.50
CA ARG A 140 23.82 -7.66 -20.59
C ARG A 140 24.77 -8.85 -20.50
N PHE A 141 24.60 -9.70 -19.50
CA PHE A 141 25.38 -10.93 -19.30
C PHE A 141 25.33 -11.84 -20.54
N ALA A 142 24.13 -12.06 -21.09
CA ALA A 142 23.93 -12.89 -22.27
C ALA A 142 24.66 -12.31 -23.50
N ARG A 143 24.58 -10.99 -23.72
CA ARG A 143 25.30 -10.34 -24.83
C ARG A 143 26.81 -10.39 -24.67
N GLU A 144 27.32 -10.25 -23.45
CA GLU A 144 28.75 -10.35 -23.14
C GLU A 144 29.28 -11.76 -23.41
N HIS A 145 28.49 -12.79 -23.09
CA HIS A 145 28.88 -14.20 -23.24
C HIS A 145 28.30 -14.91 -24.46
N ARG A 146 27.74 -14.16 -25.42
CA ARG A 146 27.06 -14.68 -26.63
C ARG A 146 27.92 -15.57 -27.53
N ALA A 147 29.24 -15.53 -27.39
CA ALA A 147 30.19 -16.30 -28.18
C ALA A 147 31.04 -17.26 -27.32
N ARG A 148 30.74 -17.37 -26.01
CA ARG A 148 31.47 -18.26 -25.09
C ARG A 148 30.84 -19.65 -25.14
N PRO A 149 31.50 -20.65 -25.75
CA PRO A 149 30.93 -22.00 -25.83
C PRO A 149 30.81 -22.63 -24.44
N THR A 150 29.77 -23.44 -24.24
CA THR A 150 29.58 -24.27 -23.06
C THR A 150 28.88 -25.58 -23.43
N LEU A 151 29.09 -26.62 -22.63
CA LEU A 151 28.39 -27.89 -22.80
C LEU A 151 26.90 -27.69 -22.46
N ALA A 152 26.01 -27.97 -23.43
CA ALA A 152 24.58 -27.99 -23.14
C ALA A 152 24.18 -29.29 -22.44
N TYR A 153 23.06 -29.24 -21.74
CA TYR A 153 22.53 -30.38 -21.01
C TYR A 153 21.04 -30.59 -21.35
N THR A 154 20.71 -31.79 -21.82
CA THR A 154 19.32 -32.27 -21.89
C THR A 154 19.20 -33.48 -20.97
N HIS A 155 18.17 -33.54 -20.12
CA HIS A 155 18.08 -34.56 -19.06
C HIS A 155 19.30 -34.56 -18.10
N PHE A 156 19.95 -33.40 -17.98
CA PHE A 156 21.23 -33.23 -17.28
C PHE A 156 22.37 -34.15 -17.77
N GLN A 157 22.27 -34.65 -19.00
CA GLN A 157 23.32 -35.39 -19.70
C GLN A 157 23.97 -34.51 -20.77
N PRO A 158 25.28 -34.69 -21.05
CA PRO A 158 25.99 -33.93 -22.09
C PRO A 158 25.27 -33.98 -23.44
N ALA A 159 25.06 -32.81 -24.05
CA ALA A 159 24.42 -32.66 -25.36
C ALA A 159 25.29 -31.83 -26.32
N GLN A 160 24.75 -31.43 -27.48
CA GLN A 160 25.45 -30.57 -28.43
C GLN A 160 25.82 -29.22 -27.78
N PRO A 161 26.96 -28.59 -28.15
CA PRO A 161 27.37 -27.31 -27.56
C PRO A 161 26.35 -26.19 -27.73
N THR A 162 26.30 -25.30 -26.74
CA THR A 162 25.58 -24.02 -26.79
C THR A 162 26.52 -22.88 -26.34
N THR A 163 26.01 -21.67 -26.15
CA THR A 163 26.74 -20.56 -25.52
C THR A 163 26.28 -20.30 -24.10
N VAL A 164 27.14 -19.70 -23.29
CA VAL A 164 26.81 -19.31 -21.90
C VAL A 164 25.72 -18.23 -21.85
N GLY A 165 25.77 -17.29 -22.79
CA GLY A 165 24.73 -16.27 -22.97
C GLY A 165 23.60 -16.77 -23.84
#